data_AF-W9PG18-F1
#
_entry.id   AF-W9PG18-F1
#
_cell.length_a   1.000
_cell.length_b   1.000
_cell.length_c   1.000
_cell.angle_alpha   90.00
_cell.angle_beta   90.00
_cell.angle_gamma   90.00
#
_symmetry.space_group_name_H-M   'P 1'
#
loop_
_entity.id
_entity.type
_entity.pdbx_description
1 polymer ?
#
loop_
_entity_poly.entity_id
_entity_poly.type
_entity_poly.pdbx_seq_one_letter_code
_entity_poly.pdbx_strand_id
1 'polypeptide(L)'
;MTRIPPKNPIDEDTFPQDGQKGSFIAVSALLKANAYFFVAAWPGLTPAPLKAYRVCEALFDILLDAIAPTLSLNVERHIVPINGEDVKVYALLPIRSETTVRGVLVTNGLEGTNVETMVTALRTKAVLSSAWFFMEMPGTYASKQPMTKSSSELMPLFAPGMVSNRFSVMFSLAMVRRIR
;
A
#
# COMPACT_ATOMS: atom_id res chain seq x y z
N MET A 1 -32.14 48.81 -3.66
CA MET A 1 -31.90 47.65 -2.76
C MET A 1 -31.52 46.46 -3.63
N THR A 2 -30.22 46.21 -3.79
CA THR A 2 -29.68 45.08 -4.57
C THR A 2 -29.52 43.88 -3.62
N ARG A 3 -30.29 42.83 -3.88
CA ARG A 3 -30.31 41.59 -3.08
C ARG A 3 -29.07 40.77 -3.44
N ILE A 4 -28.18 40.56 -2.47
CA ILE A 4 -27.01 39.68 -2.61
C ILE A 4 -27.55 38.24 -2.79
N PRO A 5 -27.14 37.51 -3.85
CA PRO A 5 -27.58 36.13 -4.04
C PRO A 5 -27.05 35.24 -2.90
N PRO A 6 -27.78 34.18 -2.51
CA PRO A 6 -27.32 33.26 -1.47
C PRO A 6 -26.04 32.56 -1.95
N LYS A 7 -25.00 32.59 -1.12
CA LYS A 7 -23.75 31.85 -1.34
C LYS A 7 -24.09 30.36 -1.55
N ASN A 8 -23.56 29.78 -2.62
CA ASN A 8 -23.59 28.32 -2.80
C ASN A 8 -22.80 27.69 -1.64
N PRO A 9 -23.24 26.54 -1.08
CA PRO A 9 -22.50 25.85 -0.01
C PRO A 9 -21.13 25.30 -0.44
N ILE A 10 -20.77 25.49 -1.72
CA ILE A 10 -19.53 25.01 -2.33
C ILE A 10 -18.49 26.15 -2.44
N ASP A 11 -18.83 27.41 -2.10
CA ASP A 11 -17.90 28.54 -2.01
C ASP A 11 -17.07 28.54 -0.70
N GLU A 12 -16.66 27.36 -0.23
CA GLU A 12 -15.70 27.18 0.87
C GLU A 12 -14.37 26.64 0.36
N ASP A 13 -13.79 27.30 -0.66
CA ASP A 13 -12.35 27.22 -0.97
C ASP A 13 -11.46 27.92 0.09
N THR A 14 -12.00 28.16 1.29
CA THR A 14 -11.23 28.68 2.40
C THR A 14 -10.65 27.51 3.16
N PHE A 15 -9.56 26.95 2.64
CA PHE A 15 -8.72 26.02 3.42
C PHE A 15 -8.45 26.64 4.80
N PRO A 16 -8.60 25.89 5.91
CA PRO A 16 -8.30 26.42 7.22
C PRO A 16 -6.86 26.94 7.25
N GLN A 17 -6.71 28.23 7.60
CA GLN A 17 -5.39 28.88 7.77
C GLN A 17 -4.62 28.32 8.97
N ASP A 18 -5.29 27.49 9.78
CA ASP A 18 -4.69 26.65 10.80
C ASP A 18 -4.09 25.40 10.12
N GLY A 19 -2.76 25.40 9.96
CA GLY A 19 -2.03 24.33 9.28
C GLY A 19 -2.33 22.93 9.82
N GLN A 20 -2.66 22.80 11.11
CA GLN A 20 -3.02 21.51 11.70
C GLN A 20 -4.40 21.02 11.22
N LYS A 21 -5.36 21.91 11.05
CA LYS A 21 -6.68 21.59 10.47
C LYS A 21 -6.55 21.29 8.97
N GLY A 22 -5.71 22.03 8.25
CA GLY A 22 -5.41 21.78 6.84
C GLY A 22 -4.83 20.39 6.59
N SER A 23 -3.81 19.99 7.36
CA SER A 23 -3.21 18.65 7.26
C SER A 23 -4.20 17.53 7.55
N PHE A 24 -5.05 17.68 8.57
CA PHE A 24 -6.07 16.68 8.89
C PHE A 24 -7.09 16.51 7.75
N ILE A 25 -7.56 17.61 7.16
CA ILE A 25 -8.48 17.56 6.02
C ILE A 25 -7.82 16.89 4.82
N ALA A 26 -6.56 17.24 4.51
CA ALA A 26 -5.82 16.64 3.40
C ALA A 26 -5.66 15.12 3.57
N VAL A 27 -5.23 14.66 4.75
CA VAL A 27 -5.10 13.22 5.04
C VAL A 27 -6.47 12.51 4.97
N SER A 28 -7.52 13.12 5.52
CA SER A 28 -8.89 12.56 5.44
C SER A 28 -9.38 12.45 4.00
N ALA A 29 -9.15 13.46 3.18
CA ALA A 29 -9.51 13.47 1.77
C ALA A 29 -8.71 12.41 0.98
N LEU A 30 -7.41 12.28 1.22
CA LEU A 30 -6.56 11.26 0.59
C LEU A 30 -6.99 9.83 0.97
N LEU A 31 -7.36 9.58 2.22
CA LEU A 31 -7.88 8.28 2.67
C LEU A 31 -9.20 7.93 1.96
N LYS A 32 -10.12 8.90 1.84
CA LYS A 32 -11.38 8.70 1.13
C LYS A 32 -11.15 8.47 -0.37
N ALA A 33 -10.27 9.26 -0.99
CA ALA A 33 -9.92 9.10 -2.39
C ALA A 33 -9.33 7.70 -2.65
N ASN A 34 -8.41 7.24 -1.81
CA ASN A 34 -7.89 5.87 -1.86
C ASN A 34 -9.00 4.83 -1.80
N ALA A 35 -9.94 4.94 -0.85
CA ALA A 35 -11.05 4.00 -0.76
C ALA A 35 -11.92 3.97 -2.02
N TYR A 36 -12.24 5.13 -2.61
CA TYR A 36 -13.04 5.20 -3.83
C TYR A 36 -12.28 4.66 -5.06
N PHE A 37 -11.00 4.98 -5.20
CA PHE A 37 -10.20 4.45 -6.31
C PHE A 37 -9.90 2.95 -6.17
N PHE A 38 -9.77 2.44 -4.94
CA PHE A 38 -9.69 1.01 -4.68
C PHE A 38 -10.97 0.30 -5.13
N VAL A 39 -12.15 0.81 -4.76
CA VAL A 39 -13.43 0.24 -5.23
C VAL A 39 -13.57 0.36 -6.75
N ALA A 40 -13.17 1.48 -7.35
CA ALA A 40 -13.22 1.67 -8.80
C ALA A 40 -12.23 0.77 -9.57
N ALA A 41 -11.18 0.30 -8.91
CA ALA A 41 -10.26 -0.70 -9.46
C ALA A 41 -10.84 -2.12 -9.40
N TRP A 42 -11.87 -2.37 -8.60
CA TRP A 42 -12.41 -3.71 -8.35
C TRP A 42 -13.74 -3.98 -9.08
N PRO A 43 -13.95 -5.16 -9.70
CA PRO A 43 -12.96 -6.16 -10.12
C PRO A 43 -12.50 -5.93 -11.57
N GLY A 44 -11.28 -6.36 -11.88
CA GLY A 44 -10.91 -6.72 -13.24
C GLY A 44 -9.74 -5.93 -13.84
N LEU A 45 -9.25 -6.47 -14.97
CA LEU A 45 -8.04 -6.00 -15.66
C LEU A 45 -8.35 -5.14 -16.89
N THR A 46 -9.55 -4.55 -16.95
CA THR A 46 -9.90 -3.67 -18.06
C THR A 46 -9.21 -2.30 -17.89
N PRO A 47 -9.05 -1.50 -18.95
CA PRO A 47 -8.26 -0.27 -18.89
C PRO A 47 -8.72 0.75 -17.83
N ALA A 48 -10.02 0.87 -17.57
CA ALA A 48 -10.55 1.83 -16.60
C ALA A 48 -10.25 1.43 -15.13
N PRO A 49 -10.55 0.19 -14.68
CA PRO A 49 -10.08 -0.35 -13.40
C PRO A 49 -8.56 -0.27 -13.21
N LEU A 50 -7.77 -0.58 -14.24
CA LEU A 50 -6.30 -0.45 -14.16
C LEU A 50 -5.87 1.01 -13.97
N LYS A 51 -6.52 1.97 -14.62
CA LYS A 51 -6.26 3.39 -14.39
C LYS A 51 -6.62 3.79 -12.94
N ALA A 52 -7.77 3.36 -12.44
CA ALA A 52 -8.18 3.61 -11.06
C ALA A 52 -7.19 3.01 -10.05
N TYR A 53 -6.71 1.80 -10.31
CA TYR A 53 -5.66 1.15 -9.52
C TYR A 53 -4.38 1.99 -9.47
N ARG A 54 -3.86 2.45 -10.61
CA ARG A 54 -2.64 3.28 -10.65
C ARG A 54 -2.80 4.60 -9.90
N VAL A 55 -3.98 5.22 -9.98
CA VAL A 55 -4.28 6.43 -9.20
C VAL A 55 -4.36 6.10 -7.71
N CYS A 56 -5.01 5.00 -7.33
CA CYS A 56 -5.05 4.54 -5.94
C CYS A 56 -3.63 4.33 -5.40
N GLU A 57 -2.79 3.60 -6.12
CA GLU A 57 -1.40 3.34 -5.73
C GLU A 57 -0.61 4.63 -5.52
N ALA A 58 -0.70 5.58 -6.47
CA ALA A 58 0.01 6.85 -6.38
C ALA A 58 -0.47 7.72 -5.19
N LEU A 59 -1.78 7.77 -4.94
CA LEU A 59 -2.32 8.49 -3.78
C LEU A 59 -1.94 7.82 -2.46
N PHE A 60 -1.87 6.50 -2.43
CA PHE A 60 -1.40 5.77 -1.27
C PHE A 60 0.08 6.02 -1.00
N ASP A 61 0.91 6.10 -2.05
CA ASP A 61 2.33 6.42 -1.92
C ASP A 61 2.54 7.78 -1.22
N ILE A 62 1.82 8.81 -1.67
CA ILE A 62 1.85 10.15 -1.07
C ILE A 62 1.39 10.10 0.39
N LEU A 63 0.29 9.41 0.67
CA LEU A 63 -0.24 9.27 2.03
C LEU A 63 0.78 8.56 2.93
N LEU A 64 1.36 7.46 2.45
CA LEU A 64 2.30 6.64 3.20
C LEU A 64 3.56 7.42 3.56
N ASP A 65 4.13 8.17 2.61
CA ASP A 65 5.30 9.02 2.84
C ASP A 65 5.01 10.13 3.86
N ALA A 66 3.79 10.68 3.84
CA ALA A 66 3.37 11.70 4.78
C ALA A 66 3.20 11.17 6.22
N ILE A 67 2.63 9.97 6.38
CA ILE A 67 2.30 9.42 7.71
C ILE A 67 3.43 8.59 8.32
N ALA A 68 4.27 7.91 7.54
CA ALA A 68 5.23 6.95 8.07
C ALA A 68 6.22 7.54 9.09
N PRO A 69 6.79 8.76 8.90
CA PRO A 69 7.66 9.37 9.91
C PRO A 69 6.92 9.61 11.24
N THR A 70 5.64 9.98 11.19
CA THR A 70 4.80 10.19 12.39
C THR A 70 4.53 8.88 13.14
N LEU A 71 4.63 7.75 12.45
CA LEU A 71 4.51 6.40 13.00
C LEU A 71 5.88 5.80 13.39
N SER A 72 6.98 6.56 13.32
CA SER A 72 8.34 6.05 13.54
C SER A 72 8.74 4.91 12.60
N LEU A 73 8.27 4.96 11.35
CA LEU A 73 8.57 4.02 10.28
C LEU A 73 9.39 4.69 9.18
N ASN A 74 10.36 3.94 8.65
CA ASN A 74 10.98 4.20 7.35
C ASN A 74 10.26 3.39 6.28
N VAL A 75 10.05 3.99 5.11
CA VAL A 75 9.39 3.35 3.97
C VAL A 75 10.41 3.21 2.86
N GLU A 76 10.62 1.99 2.40
CA GLU A 76 11.43 1.72 1.22
C GLU A 76 10.55 1.09 0.15
N ARG A 77 10.81 1.44 -1.11
CA ARG A 77 10.13 0.87 -2.27
C ARG A 77 11.21 0.28 -3.17
N HIS A 78 11.16 -1.04 -3.34
CA HIS A 78 12.11 -1.81 -4.13
C HIS A 78 11.42 -2.33 -5.38
N ILE A 79 12.15 -2.37 -6.49
CA ILE A 79 11.73 -3.08 -7.69
C ILE A 79 12.56 -4.35 -7.79
N VAL A 80 11.90 -5.50 -7.75
CA VAL A 80 12.55 -6.82 -7.79
C VAL A 80 12.20 -7.48 -9.13
N PRO A 81 13.18 -7.70 -10.02
CA PRO A 81 12.93 -8.37 -11.29
C PRO A 81 12.75 -9.87 -11.08
N ILE A 82 11.59 -10.41 -11.47
CA ILE A 82 11.21 -11.80 -11.27
C ILE A 82 10.53 -12.32 -12.52
N ASN A 83 11.10 -13.37 -13.12
CA ASN A 83 10.58 -14.00 -14.35
C ASN A 83 10.28 -12.99 -15.48
N GLY A 84 11.09 -11.94 -15.60
CA GLY A 84 10.92 -10.88 -16.59
C GLY A 84 9.85 -9.84 -16.24
N GLU A 85 9.32 -9.85 -15.02
CA GLU A 85 8.44 -8.82 -14.49
C GLU A 85 9.10 -8.02 -13.38
N ASP A 86 8.76 -6.73 -13.31
CA ASP A 86 9.18 -5.85 -12.23
C ASP A 86 8.12 -5.88 -11.13
N VAL A 87 8.45 -6.50 -10.00
CA VAL A 87 7.58 -6.56 -8.83
C VAL A 87 7.94 -5.45 -7.86
N LYS A 88 6.97 -4.57 -7.56
CA LYS A 88 7.13 -3.53 -6.54
C LYS A 88 6.94 -4.14 -5.15
N VAL A 89 7.95 -3.97 -4.31
CA VAL A 89 7.95 -4.42 -2.91
C VAL A 89 8.08 -3.21 -2.00
N TYR A 90 7.17 -3.08 -1.04
CA TYR A 90 7.23 -2.06 0.01
C TYR A 90 7.86 -2.66 1.26
N ALA A 91 8.82 -1.97 1.87
CA ALA A 91 9.33 -2.30 3.19
C ALA A 91 8.95 -1.20 4.19
N LEU A 92 8.25 -1.58 5.26
CA LEU A 92 8.00 -0.74 6.43
C LEU A 92 8.96 -1.19 7.53
N LEU A 93 9.92 -0.32 7.87
CA LEU A 93 10.99 -0.60 8.81
C LEU A 93 10.89 0.31 10.04
N PRO A 94 10.91 -0.22 11.27
CA PRO A 94 10.97 0.62 12.47
C PRO A 94 12.27 1.43 12.51
N ILE A 95 12.19 2.76 12.72
CA ILE A 95 13.36 3.66 12.71
C ILE A 95 14.38 3.31 13.82
N ARG A 96 13.94 2.69 14.92
CA ARG A 96 14.76 2.44 16.13
C ARG A 96 15.21 0.99 16.33
N SER A 97 15.38 0.19 15.28
CA SER A 97 15.88 -1.17 15.47
C SER A 97 17.42 -1.23 15.45
N GLU A 98 18.05 -1.00 16.60
CA GLU A 98 19.48 -1.31 16.81
C GLU A 98 19.75 -2.83 16.80
N THR A 99 18.69 -3.63 16.92
CA THR A 99 18.70 -5.11 16.91
C THR A 99 18.02 -5.68 15.67
N THR A 100 18.46 -6.86 15.22
CA THR A 100 17.78 -7.69 14.22
C THR A 100 16.30 -7.87 14.61
N VAL A 101 15.38 -7.43 13.73
CA VAL A 101 13.94 -7.63 13.90
C VAL A 101 13.45 -8.76 13.00
N ARG A 102 12.35 -9.41 13.42
CA ARG A 102 11.68 -10.41 12.57
C ARG A 102 11.08 -9.72 11.35
N GLY A 103 11.24 -10.33 10.19
CA GLY A 103 10.61 -9.93 8.94
C GLY A 103 9.27 -10.62 8.76
N VAL A 104 8.26 -9.90 8.30
CA VAL A 104 6.95 -10.42 7.92
C VAL A 104 6.75 -10.12 6.44
N LEU A 105 6.61 -11.16 5.62
CA LEU A 105 6.22 -11.00 4.22
C LEU A 105 4.70 -11.13 4.12
N VAL A 106 4.07 -10.12 3.52
CA VAL A 106 2.63 -10.05 3.29
C VAL A 106 2.39 -9.97 1.79
N THR A 107 1.47 -10.80 1.31
CA THR A 107 0.95 -10.73 -0.06
C THR A 107 -0.55 -10.58 -0.04
N ASN A 108 -1.09 -9.91 -1.05
CA ASN A 108 -2.53 -9.87 -1.32
C ASN A 108 -3.05 -11.22 -1.84
N GLY A 109 -4.38 -11.38 -1.87
CA GLY A 109 -5.04 -12.38 -2.71
C GLY A 109 -5.15 -11.93 -4.17
N LEU A 110 -5.70 -12.77 -5.05
CA LEU A 110 -5.78 -12.52 -6.50
C LEU A 110 -6.47 -11.19 -6.88
N GLU A 111 -7.40 -10.73 -6.05
CA GLU A 111 -8.15 -9.50 -6.27
C GLU A 111 -7.81 -8.38 -5.29
N GLY A 112 -6.88 -8.64 -4.35
CA GLY A 112 -6.46 -7.65 -3.37
C GLY A 112 -5.39 -6.72 -3.93
N THR A 113 -4.95 -5.75 -3.14
CA THR A 113 -3.83 -4.85 -3.50
C THR A 113 -2.86 -4.68 -2.33
N ASN A 114 -1.67 -4.15 -2.60
CA ASN A 114 -0.77 -3.72 -1.53
C ASN A 114 -1.41 -2.65 -0.63
N VAL A 115 -2.21 -1.75 -1.21
CA VAL A 115 -2.91 -0.68 -0.45
C VAL A 115 -3.81 -1.28 0.64
N GLU A 116 -4.63 -2.27 0.30
CA GLU A 116 -5.53 -2.95 1.24
C GLU A 116 -4.79 -3.61 2.41
N THR A 117 -3.74 -4.38 2.09
CA THR A 117 -2.97 -5.14 3.08
C THR A 117 -2.15 -4.21 3.98
N MET A 118 -1.55 -3.15 3.43
CA MET A 118 -0.77 -2.17 4.18
C MET A 118 -1.63 -1.32 5.10
N VAL A 119 -2.79 -0.84 4.64
CA VAL A 119 -3.73 -0.10 5.52
C VAL A 119 -4.13 -0.96 6.71
N THR A 120 -4.35 -2.25 6.51
CA THR A 120 -4.67 -3.18 7.60
C THR A 120 -3.51 -3.32 8.58
N ALA A 121 -2.28 -3.48 8.09
CA ALA A 121 -1.09 -3.57 8.93
C ALA A 121 -0.85 -2.30 9.76
N LEU A 122 -0.98 -1.12 9.13
CA LEU A 122 -0.76 0.20 9.75
C LEU A 122 -1.75 0.51 10.89
N ARG A 123 -2.89 -0.18 10.97
CA ARG A 123 -3.84 -0.07 12.09
C ARG A 123 -3.36 -0.78 13.35
N THR A 124 -2.34 -1.64 13.24
CA THR A 124 -1.81 -2.45 14.35
C THR A 124 -0.51 -1.85 14.89
N LYS A 125 -0.18 -2.12 16.15
CA LYS A 125 1.15 -1.76 16.70
C LYS A 125 2.26 -2.74 16.29
N ALA A 126 1.91 -3.86 15.63
CA ALA A 126 2.86 -4.89 15.25
C ALA A 126 3.87 -4.42 14.18
N VAL A 127 3.53 -3.37 13.43
CA VAL A 127 4.44 -2.72 12.47
C VAL A 127 5.65 -2.05 13.15
N LEU A 128 5.59 -1.78 14.46
CA LEU A 128 6.70 -1.15 15.19
C LEU A 128 7.70 -2.17 15.77
N SER A 129 7.35 -3.45 15.81
CA SER A 129 8.17 -4.52 16.41
C SER A 129 8.79 -5.48 15.39
N SER A 130 8.54 -5.27 14.10
CA SER A 130 8.96 -6.17 13.02
C SER A 130 9.17 -5.38 11.74
N ALA A 131 10.01 -5.90 10.84
CA ALA A 131 10.12 -5.39 9.47
C ALA A 131 8.99 -6.00 8.64
N TRP A 132 8.19 -5.17 7.96
CA TRP A 132 7.08 -5.66 7.13
C TRP A 132 7.37 -5.43 5.67
N PHE A 133 7.21 -6.47 4.87
CA PHE A 133 7.42 -6.46 3.44
C PHE A 133 6.10 -6.77 2.74
N PHE A 134 5.67 -5.93 1.82
CA PHE A 134 4.42 -6.07 1.08
C PHE A 134 4.71 -6.17 -0.40
N MET A 135 4.13 -7.17 -1.03
CA MET A 135 4.21 -7.35 -2.47
C MET A 135 2.88 -7.85 -3.01
N GLU A 136 2.55 -7.46 -4.24
CA GLU A 136 1.40 -8.04 -4.91
C GLU A 136 1.80 -9.39 -5.53
N MET A 137 0.88 -10.36 -5.52
CA MET A 137 1.10 -11.62 -6.22
C MET A 137 1.24 -11.40 -7.73
N PRO A 138 2.12 -12.15 -8.40
CA PRO A 138 2.13 -12.24 -9.86
C PRO A 138 0.73 -12.61 -10.39
N GLY A 139 0.31 -12.02 -11.51
CA GLY A 139 -1.03 -12.17 -12.07
C GLY A 139 -2.11 -11.26 -11.49
N THR A 140 -1.78 -10.33 -10.61
CA THR A 140 -2.70 -9.29 -10.09
C THR A 140 -2.44 -7.92 -10.73
N TYR A 141 -3.11 -6.84 -10.30
CA TYR A 141 -3.13 -5.52 -10.95
C TYR A 141 -1.77 -4.96 -11.39
N ALA A 142 -0.71 -5.14 -10.59
CA ALA A 142 0.64 -4.69 -10.93
C ALA A 142 1.34 -5.53 -12.02
N SER A 143 0.93 -6.80 -12.16
CA SER A 143 1.58 -7.81 -13.02
C SER A 143 1.07 -7.75 -14.45
N LYS A 144 1.97 -8.02 -15.40
CA LYS A 144 1.68 -8.05 -16.84
C LYS A 144 1.39 -9.48 -17.33
N GLN A 145 1.74 -10.49 -16.54
CA GLN A 145 1.64 -11.90 -16.87
C GLN A 145 0.64 -12.62 -15.96
N PRO A 146 -0.17 -13.55 -16.50
CA PRO A 146 -1.07 -14.37 -15.69
C PRO A 146 -0.33 -15.20 -14.64
N MET A 147 -0.98 -15.47 -13.51
CA MET A 147 -0.45 -16.36 -12.48
C MET A 147 -0.26 -17.77 -13.03
N THR A 148 0.91 -18.37 -12.78
CA THR A 148 1.22 -19.76 -13.16
C THR A 148 1.57 -20.59 -11.93
N LYS A 149 1.61 -21.92 -12.04
CA LYS A 149 1.97 -22.80 -10.92
C LYS A 149 3.38 -22.53 -10.36
N SER A 150 4.30 -22.01 -11.16
CA SER A 150 5.64 -21.62 -10.72
C SER A 150 5.66 -20.29 -9.96
N SER A 151 4.60 -19.48 -10.01
CA SER A 151 4.54 -18.19 -9.32
C SER A 151 4.64 -18.31 -7.79
N SER A 152 4.14 -19.41 -7.20
CA SER A 152 4.25 -19.66 -5.75
C SER A 152 5.66 -20.03 -5.30
N GLU A 153 6.48 -20.57 -6.20
CA GLU A 153 7.86 -20.98 -5.92
C GLU A 153 8.82 -19.78 -5.82
N LEU A 154 8.34 -18.58 -6.14
CA LEU A 154 9.10 -17.33 -6.13
C LEU A 154 9.04 -16.62 -4.77
N MET A 155 8.03 -16.93 -3.95
CA MET A 155 7.86 -16.37 -2.60
C MET A 155 9.09 -16.57 -1.68
N PRO A 156 9.78 -17.73 -1.70
CA PRO A 156 11.04 -17.93 -0.97
C PRO A 156 12.24 -17.13 -1.50
N LEU A 157 12.26 -16.73 -2.78
CA LEU A 157 13.39 -16.02 -3.40
C LEU A 157 13.50 -14.55 -2.97
N PHE A 158 12.42 -13.97 -2.44
CA PHE A 158 12.44 -12.62 -1.87
C PHE A 158 13.25 -12.53 -0.58
N ALA A 159 13.38 -13.62 0.17
CA ALA A 159 14.13 -13.63 1.42
C ALA A 159 15.63 -13.33 1.21
N PRO A 160 16.39 -14.03 0.33
CA PRO A 160 17.81 -13.74 0.17
C PRO A 160 18.11 -12.42 -0.56
N GLY A 161 17.23 -11.91 -1.42
CA GLY A 161 17.45 -10.66 -2.17
C GLY A 161 17.21 -9.38 -1.37
N MET A 162 16.43 -9.45 -0.28
CA MET A 162 16.10 -8.31 0.59
C MET A 162 16.83 -8.34 1.93
N VAL A 163 17.53 -9.43 2.24
CA VAL A 163 18.30 -9.59 3.47
C VAL A 163 19.69 -8.98 3.28
N SER A 164 19.81 -7.68 3.59
CA SER A 164 21.00 -7.22 4.32
C SER A 164 21.11 -8.04 5.61
N ASN A 165 22.32 -8.30 6.12
CA ASN A 165 22.71 -9.18 7.25
C ASN A 165 21.93 -9.04 8.61
N ARG A 166 20.75 -8.40 8.66
CA ARG A 166 19.98 -8.03 9.86
C ARG A 166 18.54 -8.55 9.91
N PHE A 167 18.08 -9.40 8.99
CA PHE A 167 16.67 -9.83 8.96
C PHE A 167 16.48 -11.34 8.83
N SER A 168 15.51 -11.88 9.57
CA SER A 168 15.02 -13.27 9.45
C SER A 168 13.54 -13.22 9.10
N VAL A 169 13.14 -13.77 7.95
CA VAL A 169 11.78 -13.62 7.37
C VAL A 169 10.88 -14.78 7.81
N MET A 170 9.69 -14.46 8.33
CA MET A 170 8.63 -15.40 8.69
C MET A 170 7.44 -15.20 7.73
N PHE A 171 6.98 -16.29 7.11
CA PHE A 171 5.86 -16.28 6.16
C PHE A 171 4.51 -16.32 6.89
N SER A 172 3.60 -15.40 6.55
CA SER A 172 2.19 -15.48 6.95
C SER A 172 1.33 -15.77 5.72
N LEU A 173 1.02 -17.04 5.48
CA LEU A 173 0.15 -17.47 4.38
C LEU A 173 -1.32 -17.29 4.79
N ALA A 174 -1.92 -16.14 4.47
CA ALA A 174 -3.36 -15.99 4.55
C ALA A 174 -4.01 -16.58 3.29
N MET A 175 -4.69 -17.71 3.46
CA MET A 175 -5.73 -18.23 2.56
C MET A 175 -5.29 -18.96 1.26
N VAL A 176 -4.63 -20.10 1.41
CA VAL A 176 -4.74 -21.22 0.45
C VAL A 176 -5.46 -22.40 1.12
N ARG A 177 -6.78 -22.25 1.30
CA ARG A 177 -7.68 -23.37 1.60
C ARG A 177 -8.98 -23.19 0.83
N ARG A 178 -8.96 -23.56 -0.46
CA ARG A 178 -10.05 -24.21 -1.22
C ARG A 178 -9.77 -24.10 -2.72
N ILE A 179 -9.01 -25.04 -3.26
CA ILE A 179 -9.32 -25.64 -4.55
C ILE A 179 -9.04 -27.14 -4.35
N ARG A 180 -10.12 -27.92 -4.24
CA ARG A 180 -10.11 -29.36 -4.49
C ARG A 180 -10.61 -29.56 -5.91
#